data_AF-Q6CJV4-F1
#
_entry.id   AF-Q6CJV4-F1
#
_cell.length_a   1.000
_cell.length_b   1.000
_cell.length_c   1.000
_cell.angle_alpha   90.00
_cell.angle_beta   90.00
_cell.angle_gamma   90.00
#
_symmetry.space_group_name_H-M   'P 1'
#
loop_
_entity.id
_entity.type
_entity.pdbx_description
1 polymer ?
#
loop_
_entity_poly.entity_id
_entity_poly.type
_entity_poly.pdbx_seq_one_letter_code
_entity_poly.pdbx_strand_id
1 'polypeptide(L)' 'MHLNFQSSASTETEATKPKPCCVCKPEKEARDECLLFNGQESGKCDELIAKYKTCMKGYGFEV' A
#
# COMPACT_ATOMS: atom_id res chain seq x y z
N MET A 1 -31.71 2.40 -1.33
CA MET A 1 -30.57 1.46 -1.28
C MET A 1 -29.28 2.27 -1.18
N HIS A 2 -28.66 2.38 -0.01
CA HIS A 2 -27.21 2.53 0.16
C HIS A 2 -26.88 1.95 1.54
N LEU A 3 -26.17 0.82 1.52
CA LEU A 3 -25.92 -0.08 2.64
C LEU A 3 -24.81 0.47 3.55
N ASN A 4 -25.02 0.29 4.85
CA ASN A 4 -24.11 0.56 5.96
C ASN A 4 -22.75 -0.12 5.79
N PHE A 5 -21.68 0.66 5.90
CA PHE A 5 -20.29 0.25 6.04
C PHE A 5 -20.08 -0.41 7.41
N GLN A 6 -20.19 -1.75 7.47
CA GLN A 6 -19.97 -2.51 8.69
C GLN A 6 -18.49 -2.47 9.11
N SER A 7 -18.25 -1.75 10.20
CA SER A 7 -17.18 -1.99 11.16
C SER A 7 -17.42 -3.36 11.81
N SER A 8 -16.50 -4.30 11.65
CA SER A 8 -16.53 -5.60 12.32
C SER A 8 -15.39 -5.68 13.31
N ALA A 9 -15.77 -5.68 14.58
CA ALA A 9 -14.93 -6.05 15.71
C ALA A 9 -14.69 -7.56 15.69
N SER A 10 -13.43 -7.96 15.84
CA SER A 10 -13.05 -9.32 16.23
C SER A 10 -11.76 -9.23 17.04
N THR A 11 -11.95 -9.28 18.36
CA THR A 11 -11.19 -10.01 19.37
C THR A 11 -9.67 -9.81 19.48
N GLU A 12 -9.29 -9.43 20.70
CA GLU A 12 -7.96 -9.20 21.24
C GLU A 12 -6.98 -10.37 21.06
N THR A 13 -5.68 -10.05 21.14
CA THR A 13 -4.48 -10.92 21.25
C THR A 13 -3.63 -11.25 20.01
N GLU A 14 -3.49 -10.35 19.03
CA GLU A 14 -2.30 -10.30 18.14
C GLU A 14 -1.91 -8.85 17.79
N ALA A 15 -1.70 -8.03 18.81
CA ALA A 15 -1.09 -6.71 18.65
C ALA A 15 0.42 -6.87 18.45
N THR A 16 0.93 -6.67 17.23
CA THR A 16 2.32 -6.22 16.87
C THR A 16 2.76 -6.70 15.48
N LYS A 17 1.92 -6.60 14.44
CA LYS A 17 2.47 -6.50 13.08
C LYS A 17 1.71 -5.46 12.28
N PRO A 18 2.28 -4.28 12.01
CA PRO A 18 1.62 -3.29 11.17
C PRO A 18 1.35 -3.93 9.81
N LYS A 19 0.10 -3.82 9.33
CA LYS A 19 -0.26 -4.30 7.99
C LYS A 19 0.66 -3.58 6.98
N PRO A 20 1.18 -4.28 5.95
CA PRO A 20 2.14 -3.71 5.00
C PRO A 20 1.61 -2.47 4.25
N CYS A 21 0.29 -2.28 4.20
CA CYS A 21 -0.33 -1.07 3.65
C CYS A 21 -0.22 0.18 4.53
N CYS A 22 0.17 0.07 5.82
CA CYS A 22 0.29 1.21 6.73
C CYS A 22 1.68 1.84 6.76
N VAL A 23 2.72 1.15 6.28
CA VAL A 23 4.11 1.61 6.41
C VAL A 23 4.59 2.43 5.20
N CYS A 24 4.12 2.09 4.00
CA CYS A 24 4.53 2.73 2.74
C CYS A 24 3.33 3.32 1.99
N LYS A 25 2.36 3.86 2.74
CA LYS A 25 1.12 4.42 2.21
C LYS A 25 1.36 5.59 1.21
N PRO A 26 2.21 6.58 1.50
CA PRO A 26 2.45 7.68 0.57
C PRO A 26 3.10 7.18 -0.73
N GLU A 27 4.10 6.30 -0.64
CA GLU A 27 4.77 5.72 -1.81
C GLU A 27 3.82 4.86 -2.64
N LYS A 28 2.90 4.14 -1.98
CA LYS A 28 1.87 3.36 -2.67
C LYS A 28 0.90 4.28 -3.41
N GLU A 29 0.40 5.33 -2.76
CA GLU A 29 -0.54 6.29 -3.36
C GLU A 29 0.11 6.97 -4.57
N ALA A 30 1.33 7.52 -4.42
CA ALA A 30 2.05 8.14 -5.53
C ALA A 30 2.26 7.18 -6.71
N ARG A 31 2.60 5.92 -6.43
CA ARG A 31 2.73 4.89 -7.47
C ARG A 31 1.38 4.61 -8.15
N ASP A 32 0.32 4.43 -7.38
CA ASP A 32 -1.02 4.17 -7.91
C ASP A 32 -1.52 5.32 -8.79
N GLU A 33 -1.35 6.57 -8.31
CA GLU A 33 -1.65 7.78 -9.08
C GLU A 33 -0.82 7.80 -10.37
N CYS A 34 0.49 7.55 -10.29
CA CYS A 34 1.33 7.51 -11.48
C CYS A 34 0.87 6.46 -12.48
N LEU A 35 0.55 5.24 -12.03
CA LEU A 35 0.07 4.15 -12.89
C LEU A 35 -1.30 4.48 -13.50
N LEU A 36 -2.16 5.19 -12.75
CA LEU A 36 -3.46 5.65 -13.24
C LEU A 36 -3.30 6.71 -14.34
N PHE A 37 -2.36 7.64 -14.19
CA PHE A 37 -2.14 8.73 -15.15
C PHE A 37 -1.27 8.34 -16.35
N ASN A 38 -0.26 7.50 -16.14
CA ASN A 38 0.74 7.18 -17.16
C ASN A 38 0.58 5.75 -17.71
N GLY A 39 -0.12 4.85 -17.03
CA GLY A 39 -0.18 3.44 -17.37
C GLY A 39 1.08 2.67 -16.96
N GLN A 40 0.91 1.37 -16.69
CA GLN A 40 2.00 0.48 -16.25
C GLN A 40 3.08 0.27 -17.32
N GLU A 41 2.70 0.26 -18.60
CA GLU A 41 3.58 0.00 -19.74
C GLU A 41 4.57 1.14 -20.03
N SER A 42 4.34 2.32 -19.44
CA SER A 42 5.11 3.52 -19.79
C SER A 42 6.50 3.57 -19.15
N GLY A 43 6.81 2.71 -18.16
CA GLY A 43 8.06 2.75 -17.38
C GLY A 43 8.27 4.04 -16.57
N LYS A 44 7.37 5.02 -16.68
CA LYS A 44 7.40 6.31 -15.97
C LYS A 44 7.31 6.18 -14.46
N CYS A 45 6.72 5.09 -13.97
CA CYS A 45 6.47 4.86 -12.57
C CYS A 45 7.52 3.95 -11.91
N ASP A 46 8.56 3.51 -12.63
CA ASP A 46 9.58 2.60 -12.11
C ASP A 46 10.28 3.13 -10.86
N GLU A 47 10.59 4.44 -10.84
CA GLU A 47 11.16 5.09 -9.65
C GLU A 47 10.21 5.03 -8.44
N LEU A 48 8.91 5.22 -8.63
CA LEU A 48 7.92 5.16 -7.55
C LEU A 48 7.73 3.73 -7.06
N ILE A 49 7.76 2.75 -7.96
CA ILE A 49 7.72 1.32 -7.64
C ILE A 49 8.98 0.94 -6.83
N ALA A 50 10.16 1.40 -7.25
CA ALA A 50 11.42 1.16 -6.54
C ALA A 50 11.41 1.79 -5.14
N LYS A 51 10.86 3.00 -4.98
CA LYS A 51 10.68 3.63 -3.66
C LYS A 51 9.73 2.84 -2.76
N TYR A 52 8.59 2.41 -3.28
CA TYR A 52 7.65 1.57 -2.53
C TYR A 52 8.29 0.26 -2.07
N LYS A 53 9.01 -0.44 -2.97
CA LYS A 53 9.76 -1.67 -2.65
C LYS A 53 10.84 -1.42 -1.59
N THR A 54 11.59 -0.32 -1.72
CA THR A 54 12.64 0.05 -0.75
C THR A 54 12.05 0.31 0.63
N CYS A 55 10.93 1.05 0.70
CA CYS A 55 10.22 1.27 1.94
C CYS A 55 9.79 -0.07 2.57
N MET A 56 9.11 -0.95 1.83
CA MET A 56 8.65 -2.23 2.35
C MET A 56 9.80 -3.13 2.83
N LYS A 57 10.92 -3.14 2.08
CA LYS A 57 12.15 -3.85 2.46
C LYS A 57 12.73 -3.33 3.77
N GLY A 58 12.66 -2.03 4.03
CA GLY A 58 13.07 -1.42 5.30
C GLY A 58 12.27 -1.92 6.51
N TYR A 59 11.03 -2.36 6.28
CA TYR A 59 10.16 -2.95 7.31
C TYR A 59 10.19 -4.49 7.33
N GLY A 60 11.04 -5.13 6.51
CA GLY A 60 11.17 -6.58 6.45
C GLY A 60 10.08 -7.29 5.61
N PHE A 61 9.40 -6.56 4.72
CA PHE A 61 8.46 -7.12 3.76
C PHE A 61 9.06 -7.09 2.34
N GLU A 62 9.11 -8.24 1.67
CA GLU A 62 9.56 -8.35 0.27
C GLU A 62 8.33 -8.42 -0.65
N VAL A 63 8.28 -7.55 -1.67
CA VAL A 63 7.14 -7.32 -2.60
C VAL A 63 7.57 -7.23 -4.06
#